data_AF-A0A1J3E111-F1
#
_entry.id   AF-A0A1J3E111-F1
#
_cell.length_a   1.000
_cell.length_b   1.000
_cell.length_c   1.000
_cell.angle_alpha   90.00
_cell.angle_beta   90.00
_cell.angle_gamma   90.00
#
_symmetry.space_group_name_H-M   'P 1'
#
loop_
_entity.id
_entity.type
_entity.pdbx_description
1 polymer ?
#
loop_
_entity_poly.entity_id
_entity_poly.type
_entity_poly.pdbx_seq_one_letter_code
_entity_poly.pdbx_strand_id
1 'polypeptide(L)'
;SKMFRHFGPIRESQTEVDQENNRARVVYRKGTDAEVAYNSAGRFSIFGAKAVNYELSYTITEAFKVKPYVVSLGEEDAALCLPS
;
A
#
# COMPACT_ATOMS: atom_id res chain seq x y z
N SER A 1 -17.61 -10.57 -3.27
CA SER A 1 -16.72 -9.61 -3.94
C SER A 1 -15.50 -10.28 -4.54
N LYS A 2 -15.50 -10.58 -5.85
CA LYS A 2 -14.34 -11.15 -6.57
C LYS A 2 -13.40 -10.10 -7.17
N MET A 3 -13.79 -8.82 -7.18
CA MET A 3 -13.04 -7.76 -7.90
C MET A 3 -11.67 -7.47 -7.29
N PHE A 4 -11.56 -7.43 -5.96
CA PHE A 4 -10.27 -7.17 -5.29
C PHE A 4 -9.27 -8.31 -5.42
N ARG A 5 -9.76 -9.56 -5.56
CA ARG A 5 -8.89 -10.72 -5.79
C ARG A 5 -8.25 -10.74 -7.18
N HIS A 6 -8.66 -9.84 -8.08
CA HIS A 6 -8.06 -9.71 -9.41
C HIS A 6 -6.64 -9.16 -9.35
N PHE A 7 -6.38 -8.24 -8.41
CA PHE A 7 -5.06 -7.60 -8.26
C PHE A 7 -4.08 -8.45 -7.46
N GLY A 8 -4.58 -9.37 -6.64
CA GLY A 8 -3.73 -10.29 -5.89
C GLY A 8 -4.45 -10.96 -4.72
N PRO A 9 -3.77 -11.88 -4.02
CA PRO A 9 -4.30 -12.52 -2.83
C PRO A 9 -4.45 -11.51 -1.67
N ILE A 10 -5.68 -11.40 -1.18
CA ILE A 10 -6.03 -10.57 -0.02
C ILE A 10 -5.97 -11.37 1.29
N ARG A 11 -5.77 -10.68 2.39
CA ARG A 11 -5.90 -11.18 3.77
C ARG A 11 -7.33 -10.98 4.22
N GLU A 12 -8.15 -12.01 4.07
CA GLU A 12 -9.57 -11.94 4.41
C GLU A 12 -9.81 -11.63 5.89
N SER A 13 -8.94 -12.10 6.79
CA SER A 13 -9.03 -11.81 8.23
C SER A 13 -8.83 -10.34 8.61
N GLN A 14 -8.25 -9.53 7.72
CA GLN A 14 -8.03 -8.09 7.95
C GLN A 14 -8.84 -7.23 6.96
N THR A 15 -9.45 -7.88 5.96
CA THR A 15 -10.28 -7.23 4.97
C THR A 15 -11.69 -7.15 5.53
N GLU A 16 -12.19 -5.94 5.70
CA GLU A 16 -13.44 -5.67 6.41
C GLU A 16 -14.26 -4.64 5.63
N VAL A 17 -15.58 -4.77 5.73
CA VAL A 17 -16.53 -3.80 5.18
C VAL A 17 -17.35 -3.27 6.34
N ASP A 18 -17.16 -2.01 6.65
CA ASP A 18 -17.94 -1.27 7.61
C ASP A 18 -19.09 -0.58 6.88
N GLN A 19 -20.29 -1.15 7.01
CA GLN A 19 -21.49 -0.61 6.37
C GLN A 19 -22.02 0.64 7.08
N GLU A 20 -21.83 0.75 8.39
CA GLU A 20 -22.28 1.90 9.18
C GLU A 20 -21.50 3.16 8.79
N ASN A 21 -20.17 3.04 8.68
CA ASN A 21 -19.30 4.14 8.25
C ASN A 21 -19.11 4.21 6.72
N ASN A 22 -19.80 3.36 5.95
CA ASN A 22 -19.66 3.26 4.49
C ASN A 22 -18.19 3.11 4.04
N ARG A 23 -17.37 2.41 4.83
CA ARG A 23 -15.92 2.29 4.60
C ARG A 23 -15.55 0.84 4.35
N ALA A 24 -14.83 0.58 3.27
CA ALA A 24 -14.26 -0.73 3.00
C ALA A 24 -12.74 -0.68 3.16
N ARG A 25 -12.17 -1.65 3.88
CA ARG A 25 -10.73 -1.84 4.03
C ARG A 25 -10.35 -3.17 3.41
N VAL A 26 -9.44 -3.14 2.44
CA VAL A 26 -8.92 -4.35 1.79
C VAL A 26 -7.44 -4.44 2.06
N VAL A 27 -6.99 -5.56 2.62
CA VAL A 27 -5.58 -5.78 2.94
C VAL A 27 -5.02 -6.85 2.01
N TYR A 28 -4.02 -6.49 1.20
CA TYR A 28 -3.31 -7.43 0.34
C TYR A 28 -2.15 -8.09 1.10
N ARG A 29 -1.77 -9.31 0.67
CA ARG A 29 -0.58 -9.97 1.23
C ARG A 29 0.72 -9.30 0.80
N LYS A 30 0.75 -8.71 -0.40
CA LYS A 30 1.89 -7.97 -0.94
C LYS A 30 1.55 -6.50 -1.09
N GLY A 31 2.48 -5.62 -0.73
CA GLY A 31 2.34 -4.17 -0.94
C GLY A 31 2.19 -3.80 -2.41
N THR A 32 2.93 -4.47 -3.30
CA THR A 32 2.85 -4.28 -4.75
C THR A 32 1.44 -4.52 -5.30
N ASP A 33 0.75 -5.55 -4.81
CA ASP A 33 -0.62 -5.86 -5.24
C ASP A 33 -1.60 -4.78 -4.75
N ALA A 34 -1.35 -4.21 -3.56
CA ALA A 34 -2.13 -3.10 -3.01
C ALA A 34 -1.93 -1.80 -3.83
N GLU A 35 -0.70 -1.50 -4.24
CA GLU A 35 -0.38 -0.35 -5.10
C GLU A 35 -1.09 -0.44 -6.45
N VAL A 36 -1.05 -1.61 -7.09
CA VAL A 36 -1.73 -1.85 -8.37
C VAL A 36 -3.25 -1.69 -8.20
N ALA A 37 -3.82 -2.23 -7.12
CA ALA A 37 -5.24 -2.09 -6.82
C ALA A 37 -5.64 -0.62 -6.59
N TYR A 38 -4.83 0.15 -5.86
CA TYR A 38 -5.08 1.57 -5.58
C TYR A 38 -5.03 2.40 -6.87
N ASN A 39 -3.98 2.25 -7.68
CA ASN A 39 -3.85 2.94 -8.96
C ASN A 39 -4.98 2.57 -9.93
N SER A 40 -5.44 1.32 -9.88
CA SER A 40 -6.56 0.86 -10.69
C SER A 40 -7.90 1.38 -10.18
N ALA A 41 -8.10 1.46 -8.86
CA ALA A 41 -9.35 1.90 -8.26
C ALA A 41 -9.70 3.36 -8.56
N GLY A 42 -8.69 4.23 -8.72
CA GLY A 42 -8.91 5.61 -9.17
C GLY A 42 -9.38 5.72 -10.62
N ARG A 43 -9.04 4.75 -11.47
CA ARG A 43 -9.44 4.70 -12.89
C ARG A 43 -10.70 3.87 -13.14
N PHE A 44 -10.87 2.81 -12.38
CA PHE A 44 -12.01 1.91 -12.41
C PHE A 44 -12.78 2.13 -11.12
N SER A 45 -13.86 2.91 -11.19
CA SER A 45 -14.70 3.16 -10.01
C SER A 45 -15.39 1.86 -9.59
N ILE A 46 -14.68 1.09 -8.75
CA ILE A 46 -15.13 -0.19 -8.21
C ILE A 46 -16.37 -0.06 -7.33
N PHE A 47 -16.66 1.16 -6.85
CA PHE A 47 -17.86 1.52 -6.10
C PHE A 47 -18.92 2.27 -6.95
N GLY A 48 -18.75 2.28 -8.29
CA GLY A 48 -19.70 2.92 -9.22
C GLY A 48 -19.59 4.44 -9.25
N ALA A 49 -20.70 5.13 -9.55
CA ALA A 49 -20.75 6.61 -9.61
C ALA A 49 -20.71 7.29 -8.22
N LYS A 50 -20.43 6.54 -7.16
CA LYS A 50 -20.37 7.05 -5.78
C LYS A 50 -19.02 7.74 -5.59
N ALA A 51 -19.03 8.99 -5.12
CA ALA A 51 -17.82 9.68 -4.71
C ALA A 51 -17.26 8.99 -3.46
N VAL A 52 -16.12 8.32 -3.62
CA VAL A 52 -15.43 7.61 -2.55
C VAL A 52 -13.97 8.05 -2.54
N ASN A 53 -13.42 8.18 -1.34
CA ASN A 53 -11.99 8.44 -1.18
C ASN A 53 -11.26 7.10 -1.16
N TYR A 54 -10.26 6.98 -2.02
CA TYR A 54 -9.34 5.86 -2.01
C TYR A 54 -8.10 6.28 -1.25
N GLU A 55 -7.64 5.42 -0.34
CA GLU A 55 -6.39 5.61 0.37
C GLU A 55 -5.60 4.30 0.37
N LEU A 56 -4.28 4.42 0.31
CA LEU A 56 -3.36 3.30 0.41
C LEU A 56 -2.57 3.45 1.72
N SER A 57 -2.64 2.41 2.55
CA SER A 57 -1.91 2.38 3.83
C SER A 57 -1.05 1.12 3.89
N TYR A 58 0.21 1.28 4.30
CA TYR A 58 1.13 0.17 4.52
C TYR A 58 1.22 -0.13 6.01
N THR A 59 0.54 -1.19 6.42
CA THR A 59 0.62 -1.68 7.80
C THR A 59 1.54 -2.87 7.84
N ILE A 60 2.69 -2.71 8.51
CA ILE A 60 3.62 -3.79 8.80
C ILE A 60 2.94 -4.71 9.82
N THR A 61 2.24 -5.72 9.30
CA THR A 61 1.37 -6.61 10.11
C THR A 61 2.11 -7.82 10.66
N GLU A 62 3.29 -8.10 10.10
CA GLU A 62 4.30 -8.93 10.71
C GLU A 62 5.36 -7.96 11.19
N ALA A 63 5.51 -7.81 12.51
CA ALA A 63 6.77 -7.32 13.04
C ALA A 63 7.82 -8.35 12.60
N PHE A 64 8.40 -8.14 11.40
CA PHE A 64 9.71 -8.67 11.13
C PHE A 64 10.51 -8.33 12.38
N LYS A 65 11.09 -9.35 12.98
CA LYS A 65 12.05 -9.18 14.06
C LYS A 65 13.27 -8.50 13.41
N VAL A 66 13.10 -7.24 13.06
CA VAL A 66 14.11 -6.39 12.48
C VAL A 66 15.08 -6.23 13.63
N LYS A 67 16.20 -6.95 13.58
CA LYS A 67 17.39 -6.42 14.23
C LYS A 67 17.52 -5.01 13.67
N PRO A 68 17.48 -3.96 14.51
CA PRO A 68 17.52 -2.60 14.00
C PRO A 68 18.79 -2.46 13.16
N TYR A 69 18.60 -2.34 11.84
CA TYR A 69 19.69 -1.87 11.00
C TYR A 69 19.68 -0.37 11.16
N VAL A 70 20.65 0.12 11.94
CA VAL A 70 20.91 1.54 12.10
C VAL A 70 21.22 2.09 10.72
N VAL A 71 20.30 2.88 10.16
CA VAL A 71 20.63 3.78 9.05
C VAL A 71 21.44 4.90 9.68
N SER A 72 22.77 4.81 9.61
CA SER A 72 23.61 5.99 9.76
C SER A 72 23.21 6.94 8.64
N LEU A 73 22.67 8.10 9.00
CA LEU A 73 22.50 9.23 8.10
C LEU A 73 23.92 9.67 7.69
N GLY A 74 24.45 8.99 6.68
CA GLY A 74 25.71 9.32 6.04
C GLY A 74 25.46 10.51 5.15
N GLU A 75 26.03 11.63 5.59
CA GLU A 75 26.28 12.88 4.87
C GLU A 75 26.39 12.67 3.35
N GLU A 76 25.50 13.33 2.62
CA GLU A 76 25.49 13.42 1.16
C GLU A 76 26.69 14.27 0.72
N ASP A 77 27.79 13.59 0.36
CA ASP A 77 29.00 14.15 -0.25
C ASP A 77 28.69 14.64 -1.67
N ALA A 78 28.61 15.96 -1.83
CA ALA A 78 28.46 16.63 -3.11
C ALA A 78 29.81 16.65 -3.86
N ALA A 79 29.94 15.74 -4.83
CA ALA A 79 30.75 15.81 -6.05
C ALA A 79 31.84 16.92 -6.12
N LEU A 80 33.10 16.54 -5.92
CA LEU A 80 34.24 17.26 -6.49
C LEU A 80 34.84 16.44 -7.65
N CYS A 81 34.62 16.95 -8.85
CA CYS A 81 35.28 16.51 -10.08
C CYS A 81 36.70 17.11 -10.12
N LEU A 82 37.76 16.28 -10.24
CA LEU A 82 39.14 16.70 -10.52
C LEU A 82 39.49 16.47 -11.99
N PRO A 83 40.10 17.45 -12.68
CA PRO A 83 41.08 17.15 -13.72
C PRO A 83 42.52 17.44 -13.27
N SER A 84 43.43 16.76 -13.96
CA SER A 84 44.83 16.41 -13.68
C SER A 84 45.83 17.52 -13.34
#